data_AF-A0A7J3QWQ8-F1
#
_entry.id   AF-A0A7J3QWQ8-F1
#
_cell.length_a   1.000
_cell.length_b   1.000
_cell.length_c   1.000
_cell.angle_alpha   90.00
_cell.angle_beta   90.00
_cell.angle_gamma   90.00
#
_symmetry.space_group_name_H-M   'P 1'
#
loop_
_entity.id
_entity.type
_entity.pdbx_description
1 polymer ?
#
loop_
_entity_poly.entity_id
_entity_poly.type
_entity_poly.pdbx_seq_one_letter_code
_entity_poly.pdbx_strand_id
1 'polypeptide(L)'
;MTRVAVLDADKCKPKRCGKQCHRFCPMVRSHVEAIRFEDTKPLIVEALCSGCGICVKKCPFNAISIVNLPDELEKDCTHRFGPNTFKLYRLPTPSPGSVLGLLGKNGIGKTTTLKVLSGEIKLNLGNYENPPDWSEIIRYFRGSTLQEYFQKMSDGKLKVVHKPQYVDKIPRVVSGRVGEILEKVNERGNVLNVVAEQLDLKKIWNRPLDALSG
;
A
#
# COMPACT_ATOMS: atom_id res chain seq x y z
N MET A 1 -0.56 -2.15 -25.24
CA MET A 1 0.15 -2.26 -23.94
C MET A 1 0.55 -0.86 -23.52
N THR A 2 -0.22 -0.27 -22.60
CA THR A 2 -0.03 1.09 -22.10
C THR A 2 1.22 1.15 -21.25
N ARG A 3 2.06 2.15 -21.48
CA ARG A 3 3.30 2.35 -20.73
C ARG A 3 3.18 3.62 -19.92
N VAL A 4 3.10 3.50 -18.60
CA VAL A 4 2.97 4.64 -17.70
C VAL A 4 4.31 4.95 -17.06
N ALA A 5 4.64 6.24 -17.00
CA ALA A 5 5.78 6.74 -16.25
C ALA A 5 5.35 7.03 -14.81
N VAL A 6 5.97 6.35 -13.85
CA VAL A 6 5.73 6.50 -12.41
C VAL A 6 6.84 7.35 -11.81
N LEU A 7 6.48 8.29 -10.93
CA LEU A 7 7.43 9.16 -10.25
C LEU A 7 7.58 8.74 -8.78
N ASP A 8 8.82 8.47 -8.38
CA ASP A 8 9.24 8.34 -6.99
C ASP A 8 9.51 9.74 -6.42
N ALA A 9 8.55 10.26 -5.66
CA ALA A 9 8.60 11.61 -5.11
C ALA A 9 9.74 11.81 -4.09
N ASP A 10 10.17 10.75 -3.41
CA ASP A 10 11.21 10.81 -2.38
C ASP A 10 12.60 10.99 -2.99
N LYS A 11 12.84 10.28 -4.10
CA LYS A 11 14.08 10.39 -4.89
C LYS A 11 14.12 11.65 -5.76
N CYS A 12 12.97 12.18 -6.15
CA CYS A 12 12.92 13.33 -7.05
C CYS A 12 13.44 14.61 -6.36
N LYS A 13 14.52 15.20 -6.90
CA LYS A 13 15.06 16.50 -6.46
C LYS A 13 15.08 17.51 -7.63
N PRO A 14 13.94 18.14 -7.97
CA PRO A 14 13.78 19.01 -9.14
C PRO A 14 14.74 20.20 -9.18
N LYS A 15 15.06 20.77 -8.01
CA LYS A 15 16.00 21.89 -7.85
C LYS A 15 17.44 21.54 -8.25
N ARG A 16 17.82 20.25 -8.22
CA ARG A 16 19.19 19.78 -8.49
C ARG A 16 19.35 19.09 -9.85
N CYS A 17 18.27 18.78 -10.57
CA CYS A 17 18.34 18.09 -11.86
C CYS A 17 18.18 19.00 -13.09
N GLY A 18 17.87 20.29 -12.92
CA GLY A 18 17.62 21.19 -14.05
C GLY A 18 16.40 20.82 -14.89
N LYS A 19 15.41 20.12 -14.30
CA LYS A 19 14.17 19.68 -14.96
C LYS A 19 14.39 18.86 -16.25
N GLN A 20 15.41 18.00 -16.24
CA GLN A 20 15.78 17.17 -17.40
C GLN A 20 14.64 16.30 -17.94
N CYS A 21 13.76 15.78 -17.07
CA CYS A 21 12.60 15.00 -17.50
C CYS A 21 11.69 15.76 -18.46
N HIS A 22 11.48 17.06 -18.24
CA HIS A 22 10.67 17.92 -19.10
C HIS A 22 11.43 18.35 -20.35
N ARG A 23 12.69 18.79 -20.20
CA ARG A 23 13.52 19.27 -21.34
C ARG A 23 13.73 18.20 -22.41
N PHE A 24 13.91 16.95 -22.01
CA PHE A 24 14.19 15.83 -22.92
C PHE A 24 12.94 15.03 -23.30
N CYS A 25 11.75 15.35 -22.79
CA CYS A 25 10.53 14.62 -23.13
C CYS A 25 10.11 14.95 -24.57
N PRO A 26 9.99 13.96 -25.48
CA PRO A 26 9.55 14.21 -26.86
C PRO A 26 8.18 14.86 -26.94
N MET A 27 7.22 14.42 -26.12
CA MET A 27 5.86 14.97 -26.11
C MET A 27 5.87 16.46 -25.78
N VAL A 28 6.65 16.85 -24.76
CA VAL A 28 6.82 18.26 -24.38
C VAL A 28 7.49 19.06 -25.50
N ARG A 29 8.50 18.49 -26.16
CA ARG A 29 9.15 19.12 -27.33
C ARG A 29 8.22 19.25 -28.54
N SER A 30 7.22 18.38 -28.65
CA SER A 30 6.14 18.44 -29.63
C SER A 30 4.96 19.29 -29.17
N HIS A 31 5.15 20.16 -28.16
CA HIS A 31 4.13 21.05 -27.60
C HIS A 31 2.94 20.34 -26.93
N VAL A 32 3.09 19.08 -26.55
CA VAL A 32 2.11 18.34 -25.74
C VAL A 32 2.55 18.36 -24.28
N GLU A 33 1.67 18.82 -23.39
CA GLU A 33 1.96 18.96 -21.94
C GLU A 33 1.96 17.64 -21.16
N ALA A 34 2.73 16.65 -21.62
CA ALA A 34 2.85 15.35 -20.97
C ALA A 34 3.56 15.41 -19.61
N ILE A 35 4.32 16.47 -19.32
CA ILE A 35 4.94 16.70 -18.02
C ILE A 35 4.72 18.16 -17.63
N ARG A 36 4.00 18.39 -16.55
CA ARG A 36 3.79 19.70 -15.92
C ARG A 36 4.58 19.80 -14.62
N PHE A 37 4.69 20.99 -14.05
CA PHE A 37 5.28 21.18 -12.73
C PHE A 37 4.29 21.90 -11.82
N GLU A 38 3.93 21.25 -10.72
CA GLU A 38 3.13 21.81 -9.64
C GLU A 38 4.02 21.88 -8.39
N ASP A 39 4.07 23.05 -7.73
CA ASP A 39 4.87 23.27 -6.51
C ASP A 39 6.30 22.71 -6.57
N THR A 40 6.95 22.89 -7.72
CA THR A 40 8.30 22.40 -8.07
C THR A 40 8.44 20.90 -8.36
N LYS A 41 7.42 20.07 -8.12
CA LYS A 41 7.45 18.64 -8.45
C LYS A 41 6.91 18.38 -9.86
N PRO A 42 7.51 17.45 -10.62
CA PRO A 42 6.98 17.10 -11.93
C PRO A 42 5.70 16.27 -11.77
N LEU A 43 4.67 16.63 -12.52
CA LEU A 43 3.43 15.87 -12.70
C LEU A 43 3.43 15.31 -14.11
N ILE A 44 3.47 13.99 -14.26
CA ILE A 44 3.39 13.35 -15.58
C ILE A 44 1.91 13.10 -15.92
N VAL A 45 1.45 13.58 -17.06
CA VAL A 45 0.05 13.38 -17.47
C VAL A 45 -0.02 12.05 -18.22
N GLU A 46 -0.59 11.02 -17.57
CA GLU A 46 -0.62 9.64 -18.09
C GLU A 46 -1.24 9.58 -19.50
N ALA A 47 -2.36 10.27 -19.73
CA ALA A 47 -3.07 10.29 -21.00
C ALA A 47 -2.27 10.91 -22.16
N LEU A 48 -1.30 11.78 -21.86
CA LEU A 48 -0.47 12.47 -22.85
C LEU A 48 0.93 11.85 -22.96
N CYS A 49 1.28 10.92 -22.06
CA CYS A 49 2.60 10.30 -22.03
C CYS A 49 2.68 9.16 -23.04
N SER A 50 3.62 9.26 -23.99
CA SER A 50 3.88 8.17 -24.95
C SER A 50 4.62 6.97 -24.37
N GLY A 51 5.08 7.04 -23.11
CA GLY A 51 5.82 5.96 -22.46
C GLY A 51 7.19 5.64 -23.10
N CYS A 52 7.78 6.58 -23.85
CA CYS A 52 9.06 6.39 -24.56
C CYS A 52 10.27 6.08 -23.66
N GLY A 53 10.22 6.45 -22.37
CA GLY A 53 11.27 6.16 -21.38
C GLY A 53 12.52 7.05 -21.43
N ILE A 54 12.53 8.11 -22.23
CA ILE A 54 13.66 9.05 -22.28
C ILE A 54 13.86 9.77 -20.93
N CYS A 55 12.76 10.15 -20.27
CA CYS A 55 12.80 10.78 -18.95
C CYS A 55 13.45 9.89 -17.88
N VAL A 56 13.33 8.56 -17.99
CA VAL A 56 14.01 7.60 -17.09
C VAL A 56 15.52 7.66 -17.29
N LYS A 57 15.99 7.53 -18.53
CA LYS A 57 17.44 7.56 -18.85
C LYS A 57 18.10 8.88 -18.51
N LYS A 58 17.35 9.98 -18.56
CA LYS A 58 17.84 11.33 -18.29
C LYS A 58 17.63 11.77 -16.84
N CYS A 59 17.01 10.96 -15.97
CA CYS A 59 16.84 11.34 -14.57
C CYS A 59 18.13 11.02 -13.79
N PRO A 60 18.85 12.01 -13.25
CA PRO A 60 20.11 11.77 -12.53
C PRO A 60 19.89 11.08 -11.18
N PHE A 61 18.65 11.09 -10.68
CA PHE A 61 18.25 10.49 -9.40
C PHE A 61 17.53 9.14 -9.56
N ASN A 62 17.38 8.63 -10.79
CA ASN A 62 16.57 7.44 -11.09
C ASN A 62 15.17 7.49 -10.42
N ALA A 63 14.58 8.69 -10.40
CA ALA A 63 13.30 8.95 -9.73
C ALA A 63 12.09 8.64 -10.62
N ILE A 64 12.29 8.29 -11.89
CA ILE A 64 11.20 7.96 -12.83
C ILE A 64 11.42 6.53 -13.31
N SER A 65 10.36 5.74 -13.36
CA SER A 65 10.37 4.39 -13.95
C SER A 65 9.26 4.27 -15.00
N ILE A 66 9.50 3.49 -16.06
CA ILE A 66 8.42 3.08 -16.97
C ILE A 66 7.91 1.73 -16.52
N VAL A 67 6.62 1.66 -16.25
CA VAL A 67 5.91 0.42 -15.96
C VAL A 67 5.05 0.10 -17.18
N ASN A 68 5.23 -1.11 -17.72
CA ASN A 68 4.32 -1.62 -18.74
C ASN A 68 3.07 -2.10 -18.02
N LEU A 69 1.96 -1.44 -18.30
CA LEU A 69 0.65 -1.87 -17.86
C LEU A 69 0.04 -2.73 -18.98
N PRO A 70 -0.41 -3.95 -18.64
CA PRO A 70 -1.44 -4.60 -19.43
C PRO A 70 -2.64 -3.66 -19.48
N ASP A 71 -3.12 -3.31 -20.68
CA ASP A 71 -4.26 -2.40 -20.90
C ASP A 71 -5.52 -2.84 -20.16
N GLU A 72 -5.61 -4.14 -19.87
CA GLU A 72 -6.69 -4.80 -19.15
C GLU A 72 -6.75 -4.42 -17.66
N LEU A 73 -5.65 -3.97 -17.05
CA LEU A 73 -5.58 -3.75 -15.59
C LEU A 73 -6.09 -2.38 -15.12
N GLU A 74 -6.22 -1.36 -15.96
CA GLU A 74 -6.79 -0.07 -15.51
C GLU A 74 -8.24 -0.23 -15.01
N LYS A 75 -9.00 -1.16 -15.58
CA LYS A 75 -10.36 -1.51 -15.11
C LYS A 75 -10.36 -2.14 -13.71
N ASP A 76 -9.26 -2.79 -13.35
CA ASP A 76 -9.07 -3.53 -12.11
C ASP A 76 -8.29 -2.72 -11.05
N CYS A 77 -8.13 -1.41 -11.25
CA CYS A 77 -7.46 -0.53 -10.31
C CYS A 77 -8.30 -0.45 -9.01
N THR A 78 -7.79 -1.04 -7.93
CA THR A 78 -8.50 -1.08 -6.64
C THR A 78 -8.14 0.13 -5.79
N HIS A 79 -6.90 0.60 -5.85
CA HIS A 79 -6.47 1.77 -5.08
C HIS A 79 -5.34 2.55 -5.77
N ARG A 80 -5.36 3.88 -5.65
CA ARG A 80 -4.28 4.78 -6.10
C ARG A 80 -4.06 5.89 -5.08
N PHE A 81 -2.80 6.22 -4.77
CA PHE A 81 -2.50 7.29 -3.79
C PHE A 81 -2.51 8.70 -4.37
N GLY A 82 -2.34 8.84 -5.69
CA GLY A 82 -2.33 10.12 -6.38
C GLY A 82 -1.83 9.99 -7.81
N PRO A 83 -1.61 11.11 -8.52
CA PRO A 83 -1.14 11.07 -9.89
C PRO A 83 0.30 10.53 -9.99
N ASN A 84 0.53 9.56 -10.89
CA ASN A 84 1.81 8.86 -11.13
C ASN A 84 2.41 8.17 -9.90
N THR A 85 1.58 7.84 -8.92
CA THR A 85 2.00 7.06 -7.75
C THR A 85 1.79 5.57 -8.01
N PHE A 86 2.17 4.76 -7.01
CA PHE A 86 1.77 3.37 -6.94
C PHE A 86 0.24 3.20 -7.12
N LYS A 87 -0.14 2.26 -7.99
CA LYS A 87 -1.50 1.77 -8.20
C LYS A 87 -1.55 0.31 -7.72
N LEU A 88 -2.56 -0.02 -6.92
CA LEU A 88 -2.87 -1.38 -6.52
C LEU A 88 -3.93 -1.93 -7.49
N TYR A 89 -3.68 -3.13 -7.99
CA TYR A 89 -4.59 -3.82 -8.89
C TYR A 89 -5.06 -5.11 -8.27
N ARG A 90 -6.37 -5.36 -8.38
CA ARG A 90 -7.06 -6.51 -7.78
C ARG A 90 -6.80 -6.62 -6.27
N LEU A 91 -7.46 -7.56 -5.63
CA LEU A 91 -7.17 -7.94 -4.26
C LEU A 91 -7.28 -9.46 -4.15
N PRO A 92 -6.42 -10.08 -3.33
CA PRO A 92 -6.60 -11.47 -2.98
C PRO A 92 -7.78 -11.59 -2.01
N THR A 93 -8.56 -12.66 -2.15
CA THR A 93 -9.70 -12.89 -1.25
C THR A 93 -9.29 -13.78 -0.09
N PRO A 94 -9.42 -13.33 1.17
CA PRO A 94 -9.32 -14.22 2.31
C PRO A 94 -10.54 -15.15 2.36
N SER A 95 -10.30 -16.46 2.53
CA SER A 95 -11.35 -17.46 2.76
C SER A 95 -11.31 -17.93 4.21
N PRO A 96 -12.46 -18.03 4.90
CA PRO A 96 -12.50 -18.59 6.25
C PRO A 96 -11.92 -20.00 6.31
N GLY A 97 -11.18 -20.30 7.38
CA GLY A 97 -10.61 -21.63 7.61
C GLY A 97 -9.35 -21.96 6.79
N SER A 98 -8.89 -21.07 5.92
CA SER A 98 -7.64 -21.26 5.17
C SER A 98 -6.63 -20.14 5.42
N VAL A 99 -5.35 -20.46 5.24
CA VAL A 99 -4.26 -19.49 5.32
C VAL A 99 -3.94 -19.00 3.91
N LEU A 100 -4.13 -17.71 3.68
CA LEU A 100 -3.78 -17.06 2.42
C LEU A 100 -2.32 -16.59 2.43
N GLY A 101 -1.49 -17.17 1.58
CA GLY A 101 -0.10 -16.74 1.38
C GLY A 101 0.03 -15.59 0.39
N LEU A 102 0.75 -14.52 0.75
CA LEU A 102 1.04 -13.39 -0.14
C LEU A 102 2.54 -13.29 -0.42
N LEU A 103 2.93 -13.67 -1.64
CA LEU A 103 4.32 -13.71 -2.10
C LEU A 103 4.56 -12.71 -3.23
N GLY A 104 5.73 -12.08 -3.24
CA GLY A 104 6.13 -11.14 -4.29
C GLY A 104 7.31 -10.27 -3.89
N LYS A 105 7.88 -9.51 -4.83
CA LYS A 105 8.99 -8.58 -4.57
C LYS A 105 8.55 -7.41 -3.69
N ASN A 106 9.48 -6.64 -3.15
CA ASN A 106 9.14 -5.40 -2.42
C ASN A 106 8.57 -4.36 -3.39
N GLY A 107 7.62 -3.53 -2.91
CA GLY A 107 6.99 -2.49 -3.73
C GLY A 107 5.83 -2.93 -4.64
N ILE A 108 5.45 -4.22 -4.64
CA ILE A 108 4.28 -4.72 -5.40
C ILE A 108 2.93 -4.41 -4.73
N GLY A 109 2.93 -3.91 -3.49
CA GLY A 109 1.69 -3.55 -2.79
C GLY A 109 1.21 -4.56 -1.74
N LYS A 110 2.01 -5.57 -1.36
CA LYS A 110 1.65 -6.54 -0.30
C LYS A 110 1.19 -5.85 0.99
N THR A 111 1.97 -4.89 1.49
CA THR A 111 1.63 -4.13 2.69
C THR A 111 0.36 -3.29 2.47
N THR A 112 0.19 -2.70 1.28
CA THR A 112 -1.03 -1.94 0.93
C THR A 112 -2.26 -2.85 0.92
N THR A 113 -2.16 -4.05 0.35
CA THR A 113 -3.23 -5.06 0.37
C THR A 113 -3.63 -5.42 1.80
N LEU A 114 -2.67 -5.65 2.70
CA LEU A 114 -2.97 -5.95 4.10
C LEU A 114 -3.64 -4.77 4.82
N LYS A 115 -3.23 -3.53 4.53
CA LYS A 115 -3.88 -2.33 5.06
C LYS A 115 -5.31 -2.14 4.57
N VAL A 116 -5.57 -2.49 3.31
CA VAL A 116 -6.93 -2.49 2.77
C VAL A 116 -7.78 -3.56 3.46
N LEU A 117 -7.28 -4.79 3.56
CA LEU A 117 -8.02 -5.88 4.20
C LEU A 117 -8.21 -5.67 5.70
N SER A 118 -7.35 -4.90 6.37
CA SER A 118 -7.54 -4.52 7.78
C SER A 118 -8.45 -3.31 7.99
N GLY A 119 -8.86 -2.63 6.92
CA GLY A 119 -9.65 -1.40 7.00
C GLY A 119 -8.85 -0.15 7.36
N GLU A 120 -7.52 -0.24 7.52
CA GLU A 120 -6.65 0.94 7.71
C GLU A 120 -6.65 1.87 6.48
N ILE A 121 -6.85 1.31 5.28
CA ILE A 121 -6.97 2.07 4.03
C ILE A 121 -8.29 1.70 3.35
N LYS A 122 -9.16 2.69 3.14
CA LYS A 122 -10.35 2.53 2.30
C LYS A 122 -9.95 2.52 0.82
N LEU A 123 -10.56 1.61 0.05
CA LEU A 123 -10.38 1.59 -1.41
C LEU A 123 -10.94 2.86 -2.05
N ASN A 124 -10.32 3.26 -3.15
CA ASN A 124 -10.80 4.40 -3.93
C ASN A 124 -11.05 4.06 -5.41
N LEU A 125 -10.87 2.81 -5.82
CA LEU A 125 -11.11 2.31 -7.17
C LEU A 125 -10.42 3.15 -8.27
N GLY A 126 -9.25 3.70 -7.94
CA GLY A 126 -8.48 4.58 -8.82
C GLY A 126 -8.89 6.06 -8.77
N ASN A 127 -10.05 6.40 -8.20
CA ASN A 127 -10.54 7.77 -8.03
C ASN A 127 -10.04 8.37 -6.70
N TYR A 128 -8.80 8.86 -6.70
CA TYR A 128 -8.19 9.44 -5.51
C TYR A 128 -8.68 10.87 -5.19
N GLU A 129 -9.24 11.59 -6.17
CA GLU A 129 -9.76 12.95 -5.98
C GLU A 129 -11.13 12.94 -5.30
N ASN A 130 -12.01 12.03 -5.73
CA ASN A 130 -13.34 11.85 -5.15
C ASN A 130 -13.56 10.36 -4.82
N PRO A 131 -13.01 9.85 -3.72
CA PRO A 131 -13.11 8.44 -3.37
C PRO A 131 -14.57 7.98 -3.16
N PRO A 132 -14.97 6.82 -3.71
CA PRO A 132 -16.32 6.28 -3.57
C PRO A 132 -16.71 6.00 -2.12
N ASP A 133 -18.02 5.95 -1.88
CA ASP A 133 -18.59 5.49 -0.62
C ASP A 133 -18.47 3.95 -0.46
N TRP A 134 -18.89 3.41 0.68
CA TRP A 134 -18.88 1.95 0.88
C TRP A 134 -19.87 1.23 -0.06
N SER A 135 -21.02 1.84 -0.33
CA SER A 135 -22.07 1.29 -1.20
C SER A 135 -21.57 1.05 -2.63
N GLU A 136 -20.79 1.98 -3.16
CA GLU A 136 -20.13 1.92 -4.46
C GLU A 136 -19.03 0.86 -4.49
N ILE A 137 -18.19 0.79 -3.44
CA ILE A 137 -17.15 -0.25 -3.33
C ILE A 137 -17.79 -1.65 -3.29
N ILE A 138 -18.82 -1.84 -2.48
CA ILE A 138 -19.54 -3.12 -2.37
C ILE A 138 -20.20 -3.48 -3.71
N ARG A 139 -20.76 -2.48 -4.41
CA ARG A 139 -21.33 -2.67 -5.75
C ARG A 139 -20.26 -3.06 -6.78
N TYR A 140 -19.07 -2.48 -6.72
CA TYR A 140 -17.96 -2.81 -7.62
C TYR A 140 -17.56 -4.27 -7.49
N PHE A 141 -17.51 -4.81 -6.27
CA PHE A 141 -17.18 -6.21 -6.01
C PHE A 141 -18.38 -7.18 -6.13
N ARG A 142 -19.52 -6.76 -6.68
CA ARG A 142 -20.75 -7.57 -6.71
C ARG A 142 -20.51 -8.93 -7.36
N GLY A 143 -20.99 -10.00 -6.71
CA GLY A 143 -20.84 -11.37 -7.18
C GLY A 143 -19.48 -12.00 -6.86
N SER A 144 -18.64 -11.32 -6.07
CA SER A 144 -17.40 -11.86 -5.54
C SER A 144 -17.46 -12.04 -4.02
N THR A 145 -16.58 -12.87 -3.48
CA THR A 145 -16.37 -13.05 -2.04
C THR A 145 -15.90 -11.78 -1.32
N LEU A 146 -15.27 -10.84 -2.04
CA LEU A 146 -14.88 -9.54 -1.50
C LEU A 146 -16.09 -8.65 -1.21
N GLN A 147 -17.23 -8.84 -1.90
CA GLN A 147 -18.46 -8.10 -1.61
C GLN A 147 -18.90 -8.33 -0.16
N GLU A 148 -19.00 -9.60 0.25
CA GLU A 148 -19.40 -9.98 1.60
C GLU A 148 -18.38 -9.50 2.63
N TYR A 149 -17.09 -9.59 2.30
CA TYR A 149 -16.01 -9.11 3.15
C TYR A 149 -16.11 -7.60 3.44
N PHE A 150 -16.25 -6.77 2.40
CA PHE A 150 -16.38 -5.33 2.55
C PHE A 150 -17.71 -4.91 3.15
N GLN A 151 -18.80 -5.67 2.93
CA GLN A 151 -20.05 -5.45 3.64
C GLN A 151 -19.88 -5.65 5.15
N LYS A 152 -19.28 -6.77 5.57
CA LYS A 152 -19.02 -7.03 7.00
C LYS A 152 -18.09 -6.00 7.63
N MET A 153 -17.12 -5.51 6.87
CA MET A 153 -16.23 -4.43 7.28
C MET A 153 -16.99 -3.11 7.44
N SER A 154 -17.80 -2.72 6.45
CA SER A 154 -18.63 -1.50 6.50
C SER A 154 -19.64 -1.53 7.64
N ASP A 155 -20.21 -2.69 7.95
CA ASP A 155 -21.15 -2.88 9.05
C ASP A 155 -20.47 -2.90 10.44
N GLY A 156 -19.13 -2.87 10.51
CA GLY A 156 -18.38 -3.01 11.77
C GLY A 156 -18.43 -4.42 12.39
N LYS A 157 -18.93 -5.42 11.65
CA LYS A 157 -19.05 -6.82 12.11
C LYS A 157 -17.75 -7.61 11.96
N LEU A 158 -16.75 -7.05 11.26
CA LEU A 158 -15.44 -7.66 11.05
C LEU A 158 -14.37 -6.90 11.83
N LYS A 159 -13.80 -7.54 12.85
CA LYS A 159 -12.61 -7.04 13.55
C LYS A 159 -11.37 -7.73 12.99
N VAL A 160 -10.52 -6.96 12.30
CA VAL A 160 -9.26 -7.46 11.74
C VAL A 160 -8.11 -7.03 12.64
N VAL A 161 -7.24 -7.97 13.00
CA VAL A 161 -6.01 -7.69 13.74
C VAL A 161 -4.85 -7.74 12.75
N HIS A 162 -4.10 -6.65 12.65
CA HIS A 162 -2.95 -6.52 11.76
C HIS A 162 -1.66 -6.39 12.58
N LYS A 163 -0.71 -7.30 12.36
CA LYS A 163 0.62 -7.21 12.95
C LYS A 163 1.44 -6.20 12.13
N PRO A 164 1.95 -5.12 12.74
CA PRO A 164 2.70 -4.10 12.01
C PRO A 164 4.00 -4.68 11.44
N GLN A 165 4.42 -4.15 10.30
CA GLN A 165 5.66 -4.56 9.64
C GLN A 165 6.91 -4.17 10.44
N TYR A 166 6.88 -3.02 11.11
CA TYR A 166 8.00 -2.48 11.90
C TYR A 166 7.79 -2.78 13.38
N VAL A 167 8.26 -3.95 13.83
CA VAL A 167 8.13 -4.40 15.23
C VAL A 167 9.02 -3.62 16.19
N ASP A 168 10.10 -3.04 15.69
CA ASP A 168 11.05 -2.17 16.40
C ASP A 168 10.40 -0.88 16.95
N LYS A 169 9.24 -0.50 16.41
CA LYS A 169 8.50 0.69 16.86
C LYS A 169 7.54 0.41 18.01
N ILE A 170 7.25 -0.87 18.31
CA ILE A 170 6.30 -1.25 19.36
C ILE A 170 6.71 -0.74 20.75
N PRO A 171 7.99 -0.85 21.17
CA PRO A 171 8.41 -0.36 22.50
C PRO A 171 8.25 1.15 22.70
N ARG A 172 8.13 1.93 21.61
CA ARG A 172 7.92 3.38 21.70
C ARG A 172 6.50 3.78 22.09
N VAL A 173 5.54 2.89 21.88
CA VAL A 173 4.11 3.14 22.13
C VAL A 173 3.54 2.30 23.24
N VAL A 174 4.19 1.19 23.58
CA VAL A 174 3.76 0.27 24.64
C VAL A 174 4.92 0.02 25.58
N SER A 175 4.75 0.39 26.84
CA SER A 175 5.68 0.15 27.94
C SER A 175 5.06 -0.79 28.97
N GLY A 176 5.87 -1.69 29.54
CA GLY A 176 5.42 -2.61 30.59
C GLY A 176 6.13 -3.95 30.53
N ARG A 177 5.70 -4.88 31.39
CA ARG A 177 6.16 -6.26 31.36
C ARG A 177 5.38 -7.07 30.34
N VAL A 178 6.01 -8.09 29.75
CA VAL A 178 5.40 -8.93 28.71
C VAL A 178 4.06 -9.52 29.18
N GLY A 179 4.03 -10.12 30.37
CA GLY A 179 2.81 -10.74 30.91
C GLY A 179 1.65 -9.78 31.08
N GLU A 180 1.90 -8.64 31.72
CA GLU A 180 0.89 -7.59 31.96
C GLU A 180 0.30 -7.06 30.65
N ILE A 181 1.16 -6.84 29.64
CA ILE A 181 0.71 -6.38 28.33
C ILE A 181 -0.17 -7.46 27.69
N LEU A 182 0.30 -8.71 27.64
CA LEU A 182 -0.43 -9.81 27.01
C LEU A 182 -1.77 -10.10 27.69
N GLU A 183 -1.83 -10.04 29.02
CA GLU A 183 -3.07 -10.19 29.79
C GLU A 183 -4.05 -9.04 29.49
N LYS A 184 -3.56 -7.81 29.38
CA LYS A 184 -4.39 -6.64 29.05
C LYS A 184 -5.03 -6.71 27.66
N VAL A 185 -4.35 -7.29 26.67
CA VAL A 185 -4.90 -7.47 25.29
C VAL A 185 -5.66 -8.79 25.11
N ASN A 186 -5.69 -9.65 26.13
CA ASN A 186 -6.29 -10.97 25.99
C ASN A 186 -7.83 -10.90 25.94
N GLU A 187 -8.39 -11.17 24.77
CA GLU A 187 -9.84 -11.29 24.56
C GLU A 187 -10.32 -12.75 24.53
N ARG A 188 -9.41 -13.73 24.62
CA ARG A 188 -9.70 -15.16 24.37
C ARG A 188 -9.39 -16.08 25.56
N GLY A 189 -9.26 -15.52 26.76
CA GLY A 189 -9.11 -16.27 28.00
C GLY A 189 -7.95 -17.28 27.97
N ASN A 190 -8.27 -18.56 28.12
CA ASN A 190 -7.30 -19.67 28.26
C ASN A 190 -6.37 -19.87 27.05
N VAL A 191 -6.69 -19.31 25.88
CA VAL A 191 -5.84 -19.40 24.69
C VAL A 191 -4.47 -18.76 24.94
N LEU A 192 -4.39 -17.72 25.78
CA LEU A 192 -3.13 -17.05 26.08
C LEU A 192 -2.11 -18.01 26.70
N ASN A 193 -2.53 -18.86 27.64
CA ASN A 193 -1.62 -19.81 28.30
C ASN A 193 -1.08 -20.84 27.32
N VAL A 194 -1.94 -21.38 26.45
CA VAL A 194 -1.55 -22.35 25.42
C VAL A 194 -0.55 -21.73 24.45
N VAL A 195 -0.81 -20.52 23.97
CA VAL A 195 0.10 -19.81 23.05
C VAL A 195 1.42 -19.46 23.74
N ALA A 196 1.37 -19.02 25.01
CA ALA A 196 2.57 -18.69 25.78
C ALA A 196 3.46 -19.93 26.03
N GLU A 197 2.88 -21.12 26.20
CA GLU A 197 3.62 -22.38 26.28
C GLU A 197 4.21 -22.77 24.93
N GLN A 198 3.42 -22.75 23.86
CA GLN A 198 3.87 -23.13 22.51
C GLN A 198 4.98 -22.23 21.95
N LEU A 199 4.97 -20.94 22.32
CA LEU A 199 5.98 -19.95 21.93
C LEU A 199 7.07 -19.75 22.98
N ASP A 200 7.09 -20.55 24.06
CA ASP A 200 8.07 -20.50 25.15
C ASP A 200 8.23 -19.10 25.80
N LEU A 201 7.12 -18.35 25.88
CA LEU A 201 7.10 -16.97 26.38
C LEU A 201 7.17 -16.90 27.92
N LYS A 202 6.95 -18.01 28.63
CA LYS A 202 6.99 -18.05 30.11
C LYS A 202 8.33 -17.61 30.67
N LYS A 203 9.44 -17.84 29.95
CA LYS A 203 10.80 -17.45 30.35
C LYS A 203 11.02 -15.93 30.36
N ILE A 204 10.25 -15.20 29.55
CA ILE A 204 10.36 -13.74 29.39
C ILE A 204 9.17 -12.99 29.98
N TRP A 205 8.24 -13.68 30.63
CA TRP A 205 6.96 -13.14 31.13
C TRP A 205 7.12 -11.88 32.00
N ASN A 206 8.11 -11.89 32.89
CA ASN A 206 8.38 -10.82 33.83
C ASN A 206 9.39 -9.78 33.31
N ARG A 207 9.90 -9.93 32.08
CA ARG A 207 10.86 -9.00 31.51
C ARG A 207 10.15 -7.75 30.97
N PRO A 208 10.76 -6.56 31.09
CA PRO A 208 10.27 -5.37 30.41
C PRO A 208 10.47 -5.50 28.90
N LEU A 209 9.58 -4.90 28.12
CA LEU A 209 9.59 -4.99 26.66
C LEU A 209 10.91 -4.49 26.04
N ASP A 210 11.51 -3.45 26.63
CA ASP A 210 12.74 -2.81 26.13
C ASP A 210 13.99 -3.69 26.30
N ALA A 211 13.94 -4.70 27.16
CA ALA A 211 15.03 -5.63 27.41
C ALA A 211 14.97 -6.90 26.54
N LEU A 212 13.99 -6.99 25.65
CA LEU A 212 13.84 -8.13 24.75
C LEU A 212 14.75 -7.97 23.53
N SER A 213 15.38 -9.07 23.12
CA SER A 213 16.02 -9.16 21.81
C SER A 213 14.97 -9.33 20.72
N GLY A 214 15.27 -8.82 19.51
CA GLY A 214 14.44 -9.01 18.31
C GLY A 214 14.43 -10.45 17.81
#